data_AF-A0A937QG79-F1
#
_entry.id   AF-A0A937QG79-F1
#
_cell.length_a   1.000
_cell.length_b   1.000
_cell.length_c   1.000
_cell.angle_alpha   90.00
_cell.angle_beta   90.00
_cell.angle_gamma   90.00
#
_symmetry.space_group_name_H-M   'P 1'
#
loop_
_entity.id
_entity.type
_entity.pdbx_description
1 polymer ?
#
loop_
_entity_poly.entity_id
_entity_poly.type
_entity_poly.pdbx_seq_one_letter_code
_entity_poly.pdbx_strand_id
1 'polypeptide(L)'
;MPNDLVNNDNVQRYFDAIDSLVDHGTINEKTGLEFDLGYVDKMILSCALANGFRITTGDNDIKDFAVQEFGADFKGWISSIGMINGWIRNGLIEWNDSLHAYLSDWKRDYEHPQPQRQKTAFKKLTGRRYPCS
;
A
#
# COMPACT_ATOMS: atom_id res chain seq x y z
N MET A 1 3.04 8.06 23.64
CA MET A 1 2.35 7.41 22.51
C MET A 1 1.44 6.35 23.12
N PRO A 2 0.13 6.33 22.86
CA PRO A 2 -0.69 5.22 23.31
C PRO A 2 -0.22 3.95 22.58
N ASN A 3 0.16 2.94 23.35
CA ASN A 3 0.39 1.56 22.90
C ASN A 3 -0.96 0.92 22.56
N ASP A 4 -1.66 1.45 21.55
CA ASP A 4 -2.73 0.69 20.92
C ASP A 4 -2.07 -0.38 20.06
N LEU A 5 -1.70 -1.46 20.77
CA LEU A 5 -1.43 -2.78 20.24
C LEU A 5 -2.42 -3.04 19.10
N VAL A 6 -1.88 -3.49 17.97
CA VAL A 6 -2.62 -4.20 16.92
C VAL A 6 -3.78 -4.92 17.58
N ASN A 7 -5.02 -4.51 17.27
CA ASN A 7 -6.20 -5.12 17.87
C ASN A 7 -6.31 -6.55 17.33
N ASN A 8 -5.62 -7.46 18.00
CA ASN A 8 -5.28 -8.79 17.47
C ASN A 8 -6.55 -9.60 17.15
N ASP A 9 -7.60 -9.41 17.96
CA ASP A 9 -8.91 -10.03 17.75
C ASP A 9 -9.59 -9.52 16.48
N ASN A 10 -9.51 -8.21 16.21
CA ASN A 10 -10.07 -7.65 14.97
C ASN A 10 -9.24 -8.05 13.75
N VAL A 11 -7.91 -8.12 13.88
CA VAL A 11 -7.05 -8.61 12.80
C VAL A 11 -7.41 -10.05 12.45
N GLN A 12 -7.54 -10.93 13.44
CA GLN A 12 -7.92 -12.32 13.18
C GLN A 12 -9.30 -12.43 12.53
N ARG A 13 -10.29 -11.62 12.97
CA ARG A 13 -11.62 -11.60 12.35
C ARG A 13 -11.60 -11.20 10.87
N TYR A 14 -10.84 -10.15 10.52
CA TYR A 14 -10.69 -9.78 9.12
C TYR A 14 -9.94 -10.86 8.35
N PHE A 15 -8.93 -11.49 8.95
CA PHE A 15 -8.20 -12.57 8.32
C PHE A 15 -9.11 -13.73 7.98
N ASP A 16 -9.88 -14.23 8.95
CA ASP A 16 -10.81 -15.35 8.75
C ASP A 16 -11.87 -15.02 7.68
N ALA A 17 -12.37 -13.78 7.66
CA ALA A 17 -13.33 -13.34 6.64
C ALA A 17 -12.71 -13.30 5.24
N ILE A 18 -11.51 -12.73 5.10
CA ILE A 18 -10.79 -12.67 3.83
C ILE A 18 -10.43 -14.07 3.34
N ASP A 19 -9.92 -14.91 4.24
CA ASP A 19 -9.54 -16.29 3.95
C ASP A 19 -10.74 -17.07 3.43
N SER A 20 -11.88 -16.98 4.12
CA SER A 20 -13.13 -17.57 3.66
C SER A 20 -13.57 -17.04 2.28
N LEU A 21 -13.50 -15.74 2.03
CA LEU A 21 -13.92 -15.17 0.73
C LEU A 21 -13.03 -15.66 -0.42
N VAL A 22 -11.71 -15.69 -0.21
CA VAL A 22 -10.76 -16.16 -1.23
C VAL A 22 -10.94 -17.66 -1.47
N ASP A 23 -11.08 -18.46 -0.43
CA ASP A 23 -11.24 -19.91 -0.54
C ASP A 23 -12.57 -20.33 -1.21
N HIS A 24 -13.59 -19.47 -1.16
CA HIS A 24 -14.85 -19.67 -1.88
C HIS A 24 -14.83 -19.15 -3.33
N GLY A 25 -13.68 -18.69 -3.84
CA GLY A 25 -13.52 -18.27 -5.23
C GLY A 25 -14.20 -16.94 -5.54
N THR A 26 -14.04 -15.94 -4.67
CA THR A 26 -14.56 -14.60 -4.93
C THR A 26 -14.01 -14.06 -6.26
N ILE A 27 -14.91 -13.63 -7.14
CA ILE A 27 -14.57 -13.13 -8.48
C ILE A 27 -14.24 -11.65 -8.42
N ASN A 28 -13.11 -11.26 -9.00
CA ASN A 28 -12.77 -9.88 -9.29
C ASN A 28 -13.69 -9.36 -10.40
N GLU A 29 -14.59 -8.44 -10.06
CA GLU A 29 -15.58 -7.88 -10.99
C GLU A 29 -14.95 -7.15 -12.18
N LYS A 30 -13.69 -6.71 -12.07
CA LYS A 30 -12.98 -5.99 -13.15
C LYS A 30 -12.35 -6.93 -14.18
N THR A 31 -11.86 -8.08 -13.74
CA THR A 31 -11.12 -9.02 -14.60
C THR A 31 -11.95 -10.24 -14.98
N GLY A 32 -13.00 -10.57 -14.20
CA GLY A 32 -13.78 -11.78 -14.35
C GLY A 32 -13.07 -13.06 -13.87
N LEU A 33 -11.92 -12.92 -13.22
CA LEU A 33 -11.12 -14.01 -12.66
C LEU A 33 -11.29 -14.05 -11.14
N GLU A 34 -11.04 -15.20 -10.52
CA GLU A 34 -10.95 -15.31 -9.06
C GLU A 34 -9.78 -14.45 -8.54
N PHE A 35 -9.94 -13.88 -7.35
CA PHE A 35 -8.83 -13.21 -6.66
C PHE A 35 -7.81 -14.24 -6.18
N ASP A 36 -6.52 -14.00 -6.49
CA ASP A 36 -5.41 -14.79 -6.00
C ASP A 36 -4.65 -14.03 -4.91
N LEU A 37 -5.08 -14.20 -3.66
CA LEU A 37 -4.42 -13.58 -2.50
C LEU A 37 -3.68 -14.62 -1.68
N GLY A 38 -2.37 -14.45 -1.55
CA GLY A 38 -1.54 -15.27 -0.67
C GLY A 38 -1.76 -14.94 0.80
N TYR A 39 -1.24 -15.80 1.69
CA TYR A 39 -1.32 -15.60 3.15
C TYR A 39 -0.84 -14.21 3.60
N VAL A 40 0.26 -13.73 3.01
CA VAL A 40 0.85 -12.42 3.35
C VAL A 40 -0.09 -11.28 2.94
N ASP A 41 -0.73 -11.38 1.79
CA ASP A 41 -1.67 -10.37 1.29
C ASP A 41 -2.91 -10.31 2.18
N LYS A 42 -3.47 -11.48 2.51
CA LYS A 42 -4.58 -11.64 3.45
C LYS A 42 -4.24 -10.99 4.80
N MET A 43 -3.04 -11.24 5.33
CA MET A 43 -2.60 -10.63 6.60
C MET A 43 -2.40 -9.11 6.52
N ILE A 44 -1.79 -8.60 5.45
CA ILE A 44 -1.59 -7.15 5.26
C ILE A 44 -2.94 -6.44 5.22
N LEU A 45 -3.90 -6.97 4.47
CA LEU A 45 -5.25 -6.43 4.39
C LEU A 45 -5.95 -6.46 5.75
N SER A 46 -5.86 -7.59 6.47
CA SER A 46 -6.46 -7.75 7.79
C SER A 46 -5.95 -6.72 8.80
N CYS A 47 -4.62 -6.53 8.84
CA CYS A 47 -3.98 -5.51 9.66
C CYS A 47 -4.43 -4.10 9.27
N ALA A 48 -4.53 -3.82 7.98
CA ALA A 48 -4.93 -2.50 7.51
C ALA A 48 -6.40 -2.17 7.83
N LEU A 49 -7.30 -3.13 7.61
CA LEU A 49 -8.73 -2.98 7.89
C LEU A 49 -8.98 -2.82 9.39
N ALA A 50 -8.41 -3.69 10.22
CA ALA A 50 -8.59 -3.67 11.67
C ALA A 50 -8.16 -2.36 12.33
N ASN A 51 -7.15 -1.69 11.78
CA ASN A 51 -6.55 -0.50 12.36
C ASN A 51 -6.85 0.78 11.57
N GLY A 52 -7.65 0.70 10.51
CA GLY A 52 -7.95 1.85 9.64
C GLY A 52 -6.71 2.44 8.96
N PHE A 53 -5.74 1.60 8.60
CA PHE A 53 -4.53 2.03 7.91
C PHE A 53 -4.71 2.02 6.39
N ARG A 54 -3.89 2.86 5.74
CA ARG A 54 -3.69 2.79 4.29
C ARG A 54 -2.56 1.83 3.99
N ILE A 55 -2.70 1.04 2.94
CA ILE A 55 -1.64 0.11 2.51
C ILE A 55 -0.79 0.72 1.40
N THR A 56 0.45 0.25 1.28
CA THR A 56 1.29 0.49 0.11
C THR A 56 1.52 -0.84 -0.60
N THR A 57 1.11 -0.92 -1.87
CA THR A 57 1.28 -2.13 -2.70
C THR A 57 1.28 -1.78 -4.18
N GLY A 58 2.11 -2.49 -4.94
CA GLY A 58 2.10 -2.50 -6.40
C GLY A 58 1.03 -3.43 -6.97
N ASP A 59 0.59 -4.42 -6.19
CA ASP A 59 -0.38 -5.45 -6.59
C ASP A 59 -1.77 -4.85 -6.83
N ASN A 60 -2.45 -5.25 -7.90
CA ASN A 60 -3.80 -4.78 -8.21
C ASN A 60 -4.88 -5.67 -7.59
N ASP A 61 -4.64 -6.97 -7.42
CA ASP A 61 -5.62 -7.87 -6.81
C ASP A 61 -5.86 -7.50 -5.35
N ILE A 62 -4.81 -7.17 -4.60
CA ILE A 62 -4.93 -6.63 -3.24
C ILE A 62 -5.80 -5.37 -3.20
N LYS A 63 -5.59 -4.44 -4.14
CA LYS A 63 -6.33 -3.17 -4.18
C LYS A 63 -7.78 -3.40 -4.55
N ASP A 64 -8.01 -4.21 -5.57
CA ASP A 64 -9.33 -4.45 -6.13
C ASP A 64 -10.19 -5.25 -5.14
N PHE A 65 -9.63 -6.29 -4.52
CA PHE A 65 -10.29 -7.08 -3.49
C PHE A 65 -10.70 -6.22 -2.30
N ALA A 66 -9.77 -5.41 -1.76
CA ALA A 66 -10.05 -4.56 -0.60
C ALA A 66 -11.14 -3.51 -0.88
N VAL A 67 -11.20 -2.98 -2.09
CA VAL A 67 -12.24 -2.02 -2.49
C VAL A 67 -13.58 -2.73 -2.71
N GLN A 68 -13.57 -3.90 -3.35
CA GLN A 68 -14.78 -4.66 -3.69
C GLN A 68 -15.45 -5.20 -2.43
N GLU A 69 -14.72 -5.92 -1.59
CA GLU A 69 -15.28 -6.64 -0.45
C GLU A 69 -15.35 -5.78 0.83
N PHE A 70 -14.46 -4.80 0.96
CA PHE A 70 -14.30 -4.02 2.20
C PHE A 70 -14.32 -2.49 1.97
N GLY A 71 -14.90 -2.00 0.88
CA GLY A 71 -14.84 -0.59 0.49
C GLY A 71 -15.33 0.42 1.54
N ALA A 72 -16.24 0.02 2.45
CA ALA A 72 -16.69 0.86 3.56
C ALA A 72 -15.62 1.04 4.66
N ASP A 73 -14.82 0.00 4.90
CA ASP A 73 -13.81 -0.02 5.96
C ASP A 73 -12.43 0.41 5.45
N PHE A 74 -12.13 0.07 4.19
CA PHE A 74 -10.82 0.26 3.58
C PHE A 74 -10.47 1.74 3.40
N LYS A 75 -9.36 2.18 4.00
CA LYS A 75 -8.91 3.58 3.92
C LYS A 75 -8.14 3.92 2.63
N GLY A 76 -8.05 2.97 1.71
CA GLY A 76 -7.39 3.11 0.43
C GLY A 76 -5.87 2.88 0.50
N TRP A 77 -5.20 3.13 -0.61
CA TRP A 77 -3.76 2.89 -0.76
C TRP A 77 -2.96 4.19 -0.83
N ILE A 78 -1.66 4.08 -0.58
CA ILE A 78 -0.67 5.11 -0.82
C ILE A 78 0.50 4.52 -1.61
N SER A 79 0.89 5.17 -2.70
CA SER A 79 2.10 4.78 -3.45
C SER A 79 3.34 4.95 -2.57
N SER A 80 4.37 4.13 -2.77
CA SER A 80 5.63 4.19 -2.00
C SER A 80 6.25 5.61 -2.01
N ILE A 81 6.26 6.30 -3.17
CA ILE A 81 6.72 7.70 -3.23
C ILE A 81 5.79 8.68 -2.48
N GLY A 82 4.51 8.36 -2.37
CA GLY A 82 3.52 9.13 -1.63
C GLY A 82 3.76 9.05 -0.12
N MET A 83 4.17 7.88 0.36
CA MET A 83 4.59 7.67 1.75
C MET A 83 5.87 8.46 2.06
N ILE A 84 6.89 8.38 1.18
CA ILE A 84 8.13 9.18 1.28
C ILE A 84 7.80 10.69 1.34
N ASN A 85 6.93 11.17 0.45
CA ASN A 85 6.47 12.56 0.47
C ASN A 85 5.82 12.94 1.81
N GLY A 86 5.09 12.02 2.44
CA GLY A 86 4.51 12.21 3.78
C GLY A 86 5.59 12.36 4.85
N TRP A 87 6.59 11.48 4.84
CA TRP A 87 7.71 11.52 5.79
C TRP A 87 8.52 12.80 5.68
N ILE A 88 8.82 13.26 4.47
CA ILE A 88 9.53 14.54 4.24
C ILE A 88 8.71 15.71 4.78
N ARG A 89 7.41 15.79 4.45
CA ARG A 89 6.53 16.89 4.93
C ARG A 89 6.42 16.95 6.45
N ASN A 90 6.44 15.79 7.10
CA ASN A 90 6.32 15.68 8.54
C ASN A 90 7.68 15.80 9.25
N GLY A 91 8.78 16.05 8.53
CA GLY A 91 10.11 16.18 9.11
C GLY A 91 10.66 14.87 9.71
N LEU A 92 10.13 13.71 9.29
CA LEU A 92 10.59 12.40 9.78
C LEU A 92 11.90 11.98 9.12
N ILE A 93 12.14 12.47 7.90
CA ILE A 93 13.39 12.27 7.16
C ILE A 93 13.79 13.58 6.48
N GLU A 94 15.10 13.81 6.40
CA GLU A 94 15.68 14.81 5.51
C GLU A 94 16.13 14.14 4.21
N TRP A 95 15.75 14.72 3.07
CA TRP A 95 16.07 14.12 1.78
C TRP A 95 17.47 14.54 1.30
N ASN A 96 18.37 13.57 1.12
CA ASN A 96 19.76 13.80 0.72
C ASN A 96 20.20 12.94 -0.48
N ASP A 97 21.46 13.10 -0.91
CA ASP A 97 22.04 12.36 -2.05
C ASP A 97 22.01 10.85 -1.87
N SER A 98 22.26 10.35 -0.65
CA SER A 98 22.27 8.92 -0.37
C SER A 98 20.87 8.31 -0.56
N LEU A 99 19.83 8.92 0.01
CA LEU A 99 18.44 8.49 -0.20
C LEU A 99 18.01 8.60 -1.67
N HIS A 100 18.54 9.60 -2.38
CA HIS A 100 18.26 9.76 -3.81
C HIS A 100 18.90 8.66 -4.67
N ALA A 101 20.09 8.19 -4.31
CA ALA A 101 20.74 7.06 -4.96
C ALA A 101 19.92 5.77 -4.77
N TYR A 102 19.46 5.48 -3.56
CA TYR A 102 18.58 4.33 -3.30
C TYR A 102 17.28 4.38 -4.12
N LEU A 103 16.69 5.57 -4.29
CA LEU A 103 15.49 5.69 -5.11
C LEU A 103 15.75 5.44 -6.60
N SER A 104 16.99 5.64 -7.06
CA SER A 104 17.37 5.38 -8.45
C SER A 104 17.47 3.88 -8.74
N ASP A 105 17.77 3.08 -7.71
CA ASP A 105 17.81 1.63 -7.80
C ASP A 105 16.43 1.02 -8.10
N TRP A 106 15.33 1.68 -7.73
CA TRP A 106 13.98 1.21 -8.06
C TRP A 106 13.75 1.03 -9.57
N LYS A 107 14.45 1.81 -10.40
CA LYS A 107 14.41 1.62 -11.86
C LYS A 107 15.09 0.31 -12.28
N ARG A 108 16.20 -0.03 -11.62
CA ARG A 108 16.95 -1.28 -11.87
C ARG A 108 16.12 -2.48 -11.45
N ASP A 109 15.37 -2.34 -10.36
CA ASP A 109 14.61 -3.42 -9.76
C ASP A 109 13.20 -3.55 -10.36
N TYR A 110 12.91 -2.84 -11.46
CA TYR A 110 11.62 -2.85 -12.17
C TYR A 110 10.41 -2.53 -11.28
N GLU A 111 10.60 -1.67 -10.28
CA GLU A 111 9.55 -1.27 -9.34
C GLU A 111 8.35 -0.67 -10.09
N HIS A 112 7.15 -0.92 -9.57
CA HIS A 112 5.91 -0.45 -10.19
C HIS A 112 5.94 1.08 -10.42
N PRO A 113 5.48 1.57 -11.60
CA PRO A 113 5.41 2.99 -11.88
C PRO A 113 4.67 3.78 -10.79
N GLN A 114 5.28 4.89 -10.38
CA GLN A 114 4.70 5.75 -9.34
C GLN A 114 3.79 6.84 -9.94
N PRO A 115 2.73 7.27 -9.24
CA PRO A 115 1.78 8.25 -9.77
C PRO A 115 2.41 9.62 -10.09
N GLN A 116 2.09 10.19 -11.25
CA GLN A 116 2.67 11.47 -11.71
C GLN A 116 2.45 12.64 -10.75
N ARG A 117 1.29 12.67 -10.08
CA ARG A 117 1.00 13.67 -9.04
C ARG A 117 2.00 13.60 -7.89
N GLN A 118 2.39 12.39 -7.48
CA GLN A 118 3.33 12.19 -6.37
C GLN A 118 4.77 12.44 -6.80
N LYS A 119 5.16 12.08 -8.03
CA LYS A 119 6.45 12.47 -8.63
C LYS A 119 6.61 14.00 -8.66
N THR A 120 5.54 14.70 -9.05
CA THR A 120 5.51 16.18 -9.07
C THR A 120 5.65 16.76 -7.66
N ALA A 121 4.92 16.21 -6.69
CA ALA A 121 5.01 16.64 -5.29
C ALA A 121 6.41 16.39 -4.70
N PHE A 122 7.02 15.24 -5.00
CA PHE A 122 8.37 14.91 -4.59
C PHE A 122 9.40 15.93 -5.09
N LYS A 123 9.31 16.33 -6.36
CA LYS A 123 10.18 17.37 -6.93
C LYS A 123 10.03 18.71 -6.22
N LYS A 124 8.82 19.08 -5.82
CA LYS A 124 8.58 20.31 -5.05
C LYS A 124 9.19 20.25 -3.65
N LEU A 125 9.14 19.08 -3.00
CA LEU A 125 9.67 18.88 -1.64
C LEU A 125 11.19 18.81 -1.59
N THR A 126 11.81 18.19 -2.59
CA THR A 126 13.25 17.84 -2.57
C THR A 126 14.10 18.68 -3.52
N GLY A 127 13.49 19.43 -4.43
CA GLY A 127 14.16 20.09 -5.55
C GLY A 127 14.65 19.14 -6.65
N ARG A 128 14.51 17.82 -6.48
CA ARG A 128 15.08 16.80 -7.37
C ARG A 128 14.00 16.08 -8.17
N ARG A 129 14.32 15.68 -9.39
CA ARG A 129 13.38 14.89 -10.20
C ARG A 129 13.33 13.47 -9.67
N TYR A 130 12.15 12.86 -9.68
CA TYR A 130 12.03 11.44 -9.40
C TYR A 130 12.78 10.64 -10.49
N PRO A 131 13.66 9.68 -10.13
CA PRO A 131 14.62 9.08 -11.06
C PRO A 131 14.01 8.04 -12.01
N CYS A 132 12.86 7.46 -11.66
CA CYS A 132 12.19 6.46 -12.51
C CYS A 132 11.10 7.13 -13.36
N SER A 133 11.12 6.91 -14.68
CA SER A 133 10.19 7.53 -15.65
C SER A 133 8.72 7.26 -15.36
#